data_AF-A0A382CI52-F1
#
_entry.id   AF-A0A382CI52-F1
#
_cell.length_a   1.000
_cell.length_b   1.000
_cell.length_c   1.000
_cell.angle_alpha   90.00
_cell.angle_beta   90.00
_cell.angle_gamma   90.00
#
_symmetry.space_group_name_H-M   'P 1'
#
loop_
_entity.id
_entity.type
_entity.pdbx_description
1 polymer ?
#
loop_
_entity_poly.entity_id
_entity_poly.type
_entity_poly.pdbx_seq_one_letter_code
_entity_poly.pdbx_strand_id
1 'polypeptide(L)'
;MSKLVKLISILSIVFSGIVFSADEEKREIEEVVVTGSQIKGAKITGALPVSIISNADIEAIGADSGDDLLENIVEQGQNYFTEAEDA
;
A
#
# COMPACT_ATOMS: atom_id res chain seq x y z
N MET A 1 -48.86 27.33 -33.36
CA MET A 1 -48.15 27.92 -32.19
C MET A 1 -48.31 27.13 -30.89
N SER A 2 -49.43 26.45 -30.64
CA SER A 2 -49.65 25.71 -29.38
C SER A 2 -48.68 24.54 -29.10
N LYS A 3 -48.17 23.86 -30.14
CA LYS A 3 -47.19 22.76 -29.98
C LYS A 3 -45.80 23.26 -29.54
N LEU A 4 -45.39 24.43 -30.03
CA LEU A 4 -44.09 25.05 -29.69
C LEU A 4 -44.09 25.55 -28.23
N VAL A 5 -45.20 26.17 -27.80
CA VAL A 5 -45.37 26.67 -26.43
C VAL A 5 -45.39 25.52 -25.40
N LYS A 6 -46.01 24.38 -25.74
CA LYS A 6 -45.99 23.18 -24.89
C LYS A 6 -44.59 22.57 -24.78
N LEU A 7 -43.82 22.56 -25.88
CA LEU A 7 -42.45 22.05 -25.89
C LEU A 7 -41.51 22.90 -25.00
N ILE A 8 -41.65 24.22 -25.06
CA ILE A 8 -40.87 25.16 -24.23
C ILE A 8 -41.24 25.01 -22.75
N SER A 9 -42.53 24.84 -22.43
CA SER A 9 -43.00 24.61 -21.07
C SER A 9 -42.44 23.32 -20.44
N ILE A 10 -42.33 22.24 -21.22
CA ILE A 10 -41.75 20.98 -20.74
C ILE A 10 -40.25 21.12 -20.54
N LEU A 11 -39.56 21.85 -21.43
CA LEU A 11 -38.12 22.09 -21.34
C LEU A 11 -37.75 22.91 -20.10
N SER A 12 -38.57 23.90 -19.73
CA SER A 12 -38.38 24.71 -18.52
C SER A 12 -38.54 23.90 -17.22
N ILE A 13 -39.44 22.93 -17.19
CA ILE A 13 -39.65 22.06 -16.02
C ILE A 13 -38.46 21.11 -15.82
N VAL A 14 -37.94 20.53 -16.90
CA VAL A 14 -36.78 19.63 -16.86
C VAL A 14 -35.51 20.38 -16.43
N PHE A 15 -35.32 21.61 -16.92
CA PHE A 15 -34.15 22.43 -16.56
C PHE A 15 -34.15 22.81 -15.07
N SER A 16 -35.32 23.08 -14.49
CA SER A 16 -35.45 23.41 -13.06
C SER A 16 -35.12 22.24 -12.14
N GLY A 17 -35.36 21.00 -12.58
CA GLY A 17 -35.04 19.79 -11.82
C GLY A 17 -33.55 19.44 -11.77
N ILE A 18 -32.78 19.85 -12.79
CA ILE A 18 -31.33 19.60 -12.84
C ILE A 18 -30.56 20.58 -11.94
N VAL A 19 -31.03 21.82 -11.82
CA VAL A 19 -30.35 22.88 -11.01
C VAL A 19 -30.51 22.67 -9.50
N PHE A 20 -31.64 22.11 -9.03
CA PHE A 20 -31.90 21.92 -7.60
C PHE A 20 -31.27 20.67 -6.97
N SER A 21 -30.72 19.76 -7.78
CA SER A 21 -30.00 18.58 -7.28
C SER A 21 -28.48 18.78 -7.30
N ALA A 22 -28.01 20.00 -7.59
CA ALA A 22 -26.68 20.43 -7.20
C ALA A 22 -26.68 20.66 -5.69
N ASP A 23 -26.27 19.66 -4.93
CA ASP A 23 -25.10 19.72 -4.05
C ASP A 23 -25.13 18.49 -3.14
N GLU A 24 -24.59 17.37 -3.64
CA GLU A 24 -24.24 16.22 -2.79
C GLU A 24 -22.97 16.60 -2.01
N GLU A 25 -23.11 17.59 -1.13
CA GLU A 25 -22.01 18.12 -0.35
C GLU A 25 -21.77 17.24 0.89
N LYS A 26 -21.41 15.98 0.66
CA LYS A 26 -20.62 15.23 1.62
C LYS A 26 -19.16 15.45 1.24
N ARG A 27 -18.62 16.61 1.64
CA ARG A 27 -17.17 16.82 1.66
C ARG A 27 -16.58 15.87 2.68
N GLU A 28 -16.28 14.65 2.25
CA GLU A 28 -15.49 13.69 3.00
C GLU A 28 -14.09 14.29 3.17
N ILE A 29 -13.81 14.76 4.38
CA ILE A 29 -12.48 15.24 4.74
C ILE A 29 -11.57 14.00 4.75
N GLU A 30 -10.56 13.99 3.89
CA GLU A 30 -9.59 12.88 3.79
C GLU A 30 -8.78 12.72 5.09
N GLU A 31 -8.68 11.47 5.56
CA GLU A 31 -7.90 11.10 6.74
C GLU A 31 -6.39 11.04 6.41
N VAL A 32 -5.60 11.95 6.99
CA VAL A 32 -4.15 11.98 6.81
C VAL A 32 -3.45 11.22 7.94
N VAL A 33 -3.23 9.92 7.75
CA VAL A 33 -2.36 9.12 8.65
C VAL A 33 -0.89 9.30 8.28
N VAL A 34 -0.08 9.78 9.23
CA VAL A 34 1.39 9.89 9.13
C VAL A 34 2.02 9.12 10.29
N THR A 35 2.62 7.97 10.00
CA THR A 35 3.32 7.15 10.99
C THR A 35 4.82 7.16 10.67
N GLY A 36 5.55 8.14 11.22
CA GLY A 36 7.02 8.19 11.15
C GLY A 36 7.61 8.62 9.78
N SER A 37 8.85 9.13 9.85
CA SER A 37 9.70 9.69 8.76
C SER A 37 9.25 9.35 7.33
N GLN A 38 8.39 10.17 6.72
CA GLN A 38 8.01 10.11 5.30
C GLN A 38 7.80 8.68 4.72
N ILE A 39 7.26 7.75 5.52
CA ILE A 39 7.02 6.36 5.13
C ILE A 39 5.82 6.24 4.16
N LYS A 40 5.02 7.30 4.02
CA LYS A 40 3.93 7.37 3.03
C LYS A 40 4.51 7.72 1.65
N GLY A 41 5.12 6.74 1.00
CA GLY A 41 5.74 6.88 -0.33
C GLY A 41 7.08 6.14 -0.48
N ALA A 42 7.76 5.87 0.63
CA ALA A 42 8.82 4.88 0.63
C ALA A 42 8.19 3.50 0.42
N LYS A 43 8.58 2.77 -0.63
CA LYS A 43 8.27 1.36 -0.79
C LYS A 43 8.93 0.59 0.36
N ILE A 44 8.30 0.53 1.54
CA ILE A 44 8.75 -0.36 2.64
C ILE A 44 8.57 -1.83 2.23
N THR A 45 7.66 -2.06 1.29
CA THR A 45 7.41 -3.33 0.60
C THR A 45 8.11 -3.40 -0.77
N GLY A 46 9.09 -2.54 -1.05
CA GLY A 46 10.08 -2.86 -2.07
C GLY A 46 10.65 -4.24 -1.79
N ALA A 47 11.07 -4.98 -2.83
CA ALA A 47 11.57 -6.34 -2.66
C ALA A 47 12.65 -6.35 -1.57
N LEU A 48 12.26 -6.79 -0.36
CA LEU A 48 13.20 -6.96 0.72
C LEU A 48 14.09 -8.11 0.27
N PRO A 49 15.43 -7.98 0.36
CA PRO A 49 16.34 -9.04 -0.02
C PRO A 49 16.24 -10.15 1.04
N VAL A 50 15.25 -11.02 0.86
CA VAL A 50 15.04 -12.20 1.71
C VAL A 50 15.43 -13.43 0.91
N SER A 51 16.22 -14.29 1.54
CA SER A 51 16.52 -15.62 1.01
C SER A 51 15.46 -16.59 1.53
N ILE A 52 14.87 -17.37 0.63
CA ILE A 52 13.93 -18.43 1.00
C ILE A 52 14.68 -19.75 0.92
N ILE A 53 14.75 -20.46 2.03
CA ILE A 53 15.35 -21.79 2.13
C ILE A 53 14.21 -22.80 2.23
N SER A 54 14.12 -23.71 1.26
CA SER A 54 13.11 -24.78 1.23
C SER A 54 13.58 -26.04 1.95
N ASN A 55 12.68 -26.99 2.18
CA ASN A 55 13.03 -28.27 2.79
C ASN A 55 14.10 -29.05 1.99
N ALA A 56 14.04 -29.00 0.66
CA ALA A 56 15.05 -29.65 -0.19
C ALA A 56 16.44 -29.03 -0.02
N ASP A 57 16.50 -27.71 0.23
CA ASP A 57 17.76 -27.01 0.47
C ASP A 57 18.34 -27.38 1.84
N ILE A 58 17.49 -27.48 2.87
CA ILE A 58 17.86 -27.93 4.23
C ILE A 58 18.44 -29.34 4.19
N GLU A 59 17.79 -30.26 3.48
CA GLU A 59 18.26 -31.65 3.32
C GLU A 59 19.59 -31.72 2.56
N ALA A 60 19.81 -30.85 1.57
CA ALA A 60 21.06 -30.78 0.82
C ALA A 60 22.23 -30.18 1.62
N ILE A 61 21.94 -29.24 2.53
CA ILE A 61 22.92 -28.74 3.52
C ILE A 61 23.28 -29.85 4.51
N GLY A 62 22.32 -30.73 4.84
CA GLY A 62 22.55 -31.87 5.72
C GLY A 62 22.75 -31.49 7.18
N ALA A 63 22.22 -30.35 7.59
CA ALA A 63 22.36 -29.86 8.95
C ALA A 63 21.44 -30.59 9.93
N ASP A 64 21.99 -30.97 11.08
CA ASP A 64 21.30 -31.79 12.09
C ASP A 64 20.52 -30.95 13.11
N SER A 65 20.76 -29.64 13.14
CA SER A 65 20.10 -28.72 14.08
C SER A 65 19.89 -27.33 13.47
N GLY A 66 19.03 -26.53 14.10
CA GLY A 66 18.79 -25.15 13.66
C GLY A 66 20.02 -24.25 13.74
N ASP A 67 20.94 -24.52 14.66
CA ASP A 67 22.19 -23.76 14.82
C ASP A 67 23.15 -24.05 13.66
N ASP A 68 23.36 -25.34 13.39
CA ASP A 68 24.13 -25.86 12.25
C ASP A 68 23.58 -25.35 10.90
N LEU A 69 22.24 -25.25 10.77
CA LEU A 69 21.63 -24.62 9.60
C LEU A 69 22.03 -23.16 9.44
N LEU A 70 22.08 -22.38 10.52
CA LEU A 70 22.41 -20.95 10.49
C LEU A 70 23.88 -20.71 10.15
N GLU A 71 24.79 -21.60 10.60
CA GLU A 71 26.21 -21.54 10.23
C GLU A 71 26.43 -21.71 8.72
N ASN A 72 25.58 -22.51 8.07
CA ASN A 72 25.64 -22.77 6.64
C ASN A 72 24.97 -21.65 5.78
N ILE A 73 24.25 -20.72 6.40
CA ILE A 73 23.70 -19.56 5.68
C ILE A 73 24.83 -18.57 5.44
N VAL A 74 25.06 -18.25 4.16
CA VAL A 74 26.07 -17.27 3.76
C VAL A 74 25.80 -15.93 4.46
N GLU A 75 26.75 -15.53 5.29
CA GLU A 75 26.78 -14.22 5.92
C GLU A 75 26.94 -13.15 4.84
N GLN A 76 25.84 -12.52 4.43
CA GLN A 76 25.88 -11.46 3.43
C GLN A 76 26.31 -10.14 4.07
N GLY A 77 27.61 -9.87 4.08
CA GLY A 77 28.19 -8.59 4.52
C GLY A 77 29.17 -8.75 5.69
N GLN A 78 29.82 -7.64 6.07
CA GLN A 78 30.62 -7.59 7.29
C GLN A 78 29.69 -7.53 8.50
N ASN A 79 29.43 -8.68 9.12
CA ASN A 79 28.76 -8.72 10.41
C ASN A 79 29.79 -8.40 11.50
N TYR A 80 29.92 -7.12 11.82
CA TYR A 80 30.76 -6.70 12.93
C TYR A 80 30.10 -7.13 14.25
N PHE A 81 30.51 -8.27 14.80
CA PHE A 81 30.21 -8.68 16.18
C PHE A 81 30.96 -7.81 17.24
N THR A 82 31.48 -6.65 16.84
CA THR A 82 32.40 -5.81 17.63
C THR A 82 31.79 -4.44 17.97
N GLU A 83 30.48 -4.37 18.19
CA GLU A 83 29.86 -3.20 18.86
C GLU A 83 29.51 -3.50 20.33
N ALA A 84 29.83 -4.71 20.81
CA ALA A 84 29.65 -5.12 22.20
C ALA A 84 30.91 -4.97 23.08
N GLU A 85 32.01 -4.41 22.55
CA GLU A 85 33.26 -4.19 23.32
C GLU A 85 33.63 -2.69 23.48
N ASP A 86 32.73 -1.77 23.11
CA ASP A 86 32.89 -0.33 23.41
C ASP A 86 31.66 0.21 24.18
N ALA A 87 31.53 -0.19 25.46
CA ALA A 87 30.68 0.47 26.46
C ALA A 87 31.25 0.32 27.88
#